data_AF-A0A7V8VTA6-F1
#
_entry.id   AF-A0A7V8VTA6-F1
#
_cell.length_a   1.000
_cell.length_b   1.000
_cell.length_c   1.000
_cell.angle_alpha   90.00
_cell.angle_beta   90.00
_cell.angle_gamma   90.00
#
_symmetry.space_group_name_H-M   'P 1'
#
loop_
_entity.id
_entity.type
_entity.pdbx_description
1 polymer ?
#
loop_
_entity_poly.entity_id
_entity_poly.type
_entity_poly.pdbx_seq_one_letter_code
_entity_poly.pdbx_strand_id
1 'polypeptide(L)'
;CMTPLVDRLKERKLVQWALAYLAGAWVLLQVFAELRDTFAWPPVIVRALTVLLAVGFFGALVIAWYHGEKGHQRVSGAELLLLAALLAVAGAGVSYVAGSDTAPGVSALAAVDGEPERITFAAEQGSVAVLPFVNLSGDPAQEYFSDGLTEELLNELAQIAELRVAARTSSFAFKRKNVPVEEIARQLRVGAVVEGSVRRDGERLRVTAQLINASTGYHLWSESYDRELTGIFQVQEELARSIAGALRVRLAGATGEGRRTTSIQAHDLYLLGLHHWHRREVQEALSRHEQAVTADSAYGQAWAGIALTQVVFPIHTATSPHEAMPKAKAAALRALALDSTLAPAYAALALVAQDYEWDWPAADRSFRGAIALNPSYATAHQWYSAFLATQRRHDEALALAERAVALDPLLPTVHRNLATVRIARGEYESALAGLRHAAEARPETSMLWQLRTLYTVLLS
;
A
#
# COMPACT_ATOMS: atom_id res chain seq x y z
N CYS A 1 23.15 -2.28 60.78
CA CYS A 1 21.77 -2.25 61.29
C CYS A 1 20.73 -2.99 60.41
N MET A 2 21.06 -4.09 59.73
CA MET A 2 20.08 -4.88 58.94
C MET A 2 19.76 -6.27 59.54
N THR A 3 20.48 -6.70 60.58
CA THR A 3 20.31 -8.01 61.22
C THR A 3 18.97 -8.25 61.92
N PRO A 4 18.34 -7.31 62.66
CA PRO A 4 17.11 -7.61 63.42
C PRO A 4 15.84 -7.72 62.55
N LEU A 5 15.91 -7.39 61.26
CA LEU A 5 14.78 -7.54 60.33
C LEU A 5 14.76 -8.95 59.71
N VAL A 6 15.95 -9.49 59.41
CA VAL A 6 16.11 -10.81 58.80
C VAL A 6 15.74 -11.93 59.77
N ASP A 7 16.06 -11.77 61.06
CA ASP A 7 15.71 -12.76 62.08
C ASP A 7 14.19 -12.80 62.35
N ARG A 8 13.53 -11.63 62.36
CA ARG A 8 12.05 -11.54 62.47
C ARG A 8 11.30 -12.14 61.27
N LEU A 9 11.90 -12.12 60.08
CA LEU A 9 11.33 -12.77 58.89
C LEU A 9 11.41 -14.29 58.95
N LYS A 10 12.46 -14.84 59.58
CA LYS A 10 12.64 -16.29 59.75
C LYS A 10 11.69 -16.88 60.80
N GLU A 11 11.46 -16.18 61.90
CA GLU A 11 10.53 -16.63 62.95
C GLU A 11 9.08 -16.77 62.47
N ARG A 12 8.66 -15.90 61.54
CA ARG A 12 7.26 -15.84 61.05
C ARG A 12 6.94 -16.80 59.88
N LYS A 13 7.88 -17.69 59.49
CA LYS A 13 7.75 -18.62 58.36
C LYS A 13 7.29 -17.99 57.03
N LEU A 14 7.41 -16.67 56.84
CA LEU A 14 6.88 -15.97 55.66
C LEU A 14 7.44 -16.52 54.35
N VAL A 15 8.72 -16.90 54.36
CA VAL A 15 9.39 -17.45 53.18
C VAL A 15 8.72 -18.76 52.72
N GLN A 16 8.27 -19.60 53.66
CA GLN A 16 7.60 -20.86 53.34
C GLN A 16 6.22 -20.63 52.73
N TRP A 17 5.45 -19.68 53.27
CA TRP A 17 4.14 -19.31 52.74
C TRP A 17 4.24 -18.63 51.37
N ALA A 18 5.24 -17.76 51.18
CA ALA A 18 5.51 -17.12 49.90
C ALA A 18 5.84 -18.16 48.81
N LEU A 19 6.73 -19.11 49.12
CA LEU A 19 7.11 -20.18 48.19
C LEU A 19 5.94 -21.11 47.88
N ALA A 20 5.14 -21.48 48.88
CA ALA A 20 3.96 -22.32 48.68
C ALA A 20 2.90 -21.63 47.79
N TYR A 21 2.66 -20.33 48.00
CA TYR A 21 1.73 -19.56 47.16
C TYR A 21 2.23 -19.45 45.72
N LEU A 22 3.52 -19.13 45.52
CA LEU A 22 4.10 -19.02 44.17
C LEU A 22 4.05 -20.35 43.42
N ALA A 23 4.34 -21.47 44.10
CA ALA A 23 4.21 -22.80 43.51
C ALA A 23 2.76 -23.12 43.10
N GLY A 24 1.79 -22.84 43.98
CA GLY A 24 0.37 -23.04 43.67
C GLY A 24 -0.14 -22.15 42.55
N ALA A 25 0.23 -20.87 42.55
CA ALA A 25 -0.13 -19.91 41.50
C ALA A 25 0.47 -20.31 40.14
N TRP A 26 1.70 -20.80 40.12
CA TRP A 26 2.35 -21.29 38.91
C TRP A 26 1.62 -22.51 38.33
N VAL A 27 1.28 -23.50 39.17
CA VAL A 27 0.49 -24.68 38.73
C VAL A 27 -0.88 -24.26 38.21
N LEU A 28 -1.57 -23.34 38.90
CA LEU A 28 -2.89 -22.86 38.47
C LEU A 28 -2.82 -22.17 37.11
N LEU A 29 -1.82 -21.32 36.89
CA LEU A 29 -1.60 -20.65 35.61
C LEU A 29 -1.27 -21.64 34.50
N GLN A 30 -0.48 -22.68 34.79
CA GLN A 30 -0.15 -23.71 33.81
C GLN A 30 -1.40 -24.50 33.39
N VAL A 31 -2.22 -24.93 34.35
CA VAL A 31 -3.49 -25.63 34.07
C VAL A 31 -4.45 -24.74 33.28
N PHE A 32 -4.56 -23.46 33.65
CA PHE A 32 -5.40 -22.52 32.91
C PHE A 32 -4.90 -22.27 31.49
N ALA A 33 -3.58 -22.22 31.28
CA ALA A 33 -2.99 -22.04 29.97
C ALA A 33 -3.28 -23.22 29.03
N GLU A 34 -3.27 -24.46 29.54
CA GLU A 34 -3.63 -25.66 28.78
C GLU A 34 -5.15 -25.71 28.46
N LEU A 35 -5.98 -25.38 29.45
CA LEU A 35 -7.43 -25.38 29.27
C LEU A 35 -7.91 -24.26 28.35
N ARG A 36 -7.19 -23.13 28.27
CA ARG A 36 -7.59 -21.98 27.43
C ARG A 36 -7.73 -22.41 25.96
N ASP A 37 -6.82 -23.25 25.48
CA ASP A 37 -6.76 -23.67 24.08
C ASP A 37 -7.82 -24.75 23.82
N THR A 38 -8.14 -25.56 24.84
CA THR A 38 -9.20 -26.57 24.80
C THR A 38 -10.61 -25.95 24.76
N PHE A 39 -10.83 -24.86 25.51
CA PHE A 39 -12.14 -24.21 25.65
C PHE A 39 -12.28 -22.86 24.90
N ALA A 40 -11.27 -22.48 24.11
CA ALA A 40 -11.24 -21.26 23.29
C ALA A 40 -11.55 -19.96 24.07
N TRP A 41 -10.98 -19.81 25.28
CA TRP A 41 -11.27 -18.66 26.13
C TRP A 41 -10.58 -17.36 25.66
N PRO A 42 -11.26 -16.19 25.75
CA PRO A 42 -10.66 -14.90 25.41
C PRO A 42 -9.38 -14.59 26.23
N PRO A 43 -8.36 -13.94 25.64
CA PRO A 43 -7.08 -13.66 26.31
C PRO A 43 -7.21 -12.72 27.53
N VAL A 44 -8.32 -11.99 27.64
CA VAL A 44 -8.63 -11.14 28.80
C VAL A 44 -8.76 -11.96 30.09
N ILE A 45 -9.26 -13.20 30.02
CA ILE A 45 -9.48 -14.05 31.19
C ILE A 45 -8.15 -14.44 31.85
N VAL A 46 -7.15 -14.83 31.05
CA VAL A 46 -5.81 -15.16 31.56
C VAL A 46 -5.15 -13.93 32.18
N ARG A 47 -5.28 -12.76 31.56
CA ARG A 47 -4.76 -11.49 32.11
C ARG A 47 -5.41 -11.16 33.45
N ALA A 48 -6.73 -11.30 33.57
CA ALA A 48 -7.46 -11.07 34.80
C ALA A 48 -7.03 -12.06 35.91
N LEU A 49 -6.87 -13.34 35.59
CA LEU A 49 -6.40 -14.35 36.54
C LEU A 49 -4.99 -14.06 37.05
N THR A 50 -4.07 -13.65 36.18
CA THR A 50 -2.70 -13.29 36.57
C THR A 50 -2.69 -12.10 37.52
N VAL A 51 -3.48 -11.06 37.25
CA VAL A 51 -3.62 -9.90 38.14
C VAL A 51 -4.20 -10.33 39.49
N LEU A 52 -5.24 -11.17 39.48
CA LEU A 52 -5.87 -11.68 40.70
C LEU A 52 -4.87 -12.47 41.58
N LEU A 53 -4.04 -13.33 40.98
CA LEU A 53 -3.01 -14.09 41.70
C LEU A 53 -1.90 -13.18 42.24
N ALA A 54 -1.48 -12.16 41.49
CA ALA A 54 -0.47 -11.21 41.96
C ALA A 54 -0.98 -10.41 43.18
N VAL A 55 -2.23 -9.94 43.12
CA VAL A 55 -2.93 -9.26 44.21
C VAL A 55 -3.08 -10.21 45.41
N GLY A 56 -3.51 -11.45 45.16
CA GLY A 56 -3.67 -12.47 46.19
C GLY A 56 -2.37 -12.85 46.88
N PHE A 57 -1.22 -12.80 46.19
CA PHE A 57 0.09 -13.05 46.78
C PHE A 57 0.41 -12.06 47.91
N PHE A 58 0.19 -10.76 47.67
CA PHE A 58 0.40 -9.75 48.72
C PHE A 58 -0.58 -9.93 49.88
N GLY A 59 -1.85 -10.27 49.59
CA GLY A 59 -2.82 -10.63 50.62
C GLY A 59 -2.35 -11.80 51.48
N ALA A 60 -1.83 -12.86 50.85
CA ALA A 60 -1.31 -14.03 51.54
C ALA A 60 -0.10 -13.70 52.43
N LEU A 61 0.81 -12.82 51.98
CA LEU A 61 1.94 -12.36 52.80
C LEU A 61 1.48 -11.55 54.02
N VAL A 62 0.48 -10.69 53.88
CA VAL A 62 -0.10 -9.92 55.00
C VAL A 62 -0.76 -10.85 56.01
N ILE A 63 -1.53 -11.84 55.55
CA ILE A 63 -2.17 -12.85 56.41
C ILE A 63 -1.10 -13.66 57.14
N ALA A 64 -0.08 -14.15 56.42
CA ALA A 64 1.03 -14.91 56.99
C ALA A 64 1.82 -14.09 58.02
N TRP A 65 2.01 -12.79 57.76
CA TRP A 65 2.66 -11.87 58.71
C TRP A 65 1.87 -11.69 60.00
N TYR A 66 0.54 -11.59 59.90
CA TYR A 66 -0.33 -11.33 61.04
C TYR A 66 -0.62 -12.59 61.87
N HIS A 67 -0.83 -13.75 61.23
CA HIS A 67 -1.15 -15.02 61.89
C HIS A 67 0.09 -15.80 62.36
N GLY A 68 1.30 -15.32 62.05
CA GLY A 68 2.56 -16.02 62.26
C GLY A 68 2.95 -16.35 63.70
N GLU A 69 2.19 -15.94 64.73
CA GLU A 69 2.51 -16.28 66.12
C GLU A 69 1.38 -16.90 66.95
N LYS A 70 0.10 -16.83 66.58
CA LYS A 70 -0.99 -17.48 67.32
C LYS A 70 -2.12 -17.94 66.41
N GLY A 71 -2.17 -19.24 66.16
CA GLY A 71 -3.32 -19.88 65.54
C GLY A 71 -4.55 -19.77 66.43
N HIS A 72 -5.69 -19.53 65.78
CA HIS A 72 -7.07 -19.45 66.28
C HIS A 72 -7.54 -18.03 66.68
N GLN A 73 -8.12 -17.29 65.72
CA GLN A 73 -9.49 -16.76 65.83
C GLN A 73 -9.97 -16.08 64.53
N ARG A 74 -11.30 -15.92 64.45
CA ARG A 74 -12.12 -15.58 63.27
C ARG A 74 -11.67 -14.32 62.54
N VAL A 75 -11.83 -14.37 61.21
CA VAL A 75 -11.52 -13.29 60.28
C VAL A 75 -12.12 -11.96 60.77
N SER A 76 -11.28 -10.99 61.07
CA SER A 76 -11.68 -9.68 61.61
C SER A 76 -12.32 -8.82 60.51
N GLY A 77 -13.25 -7.93 60.86
CA GLY A 77 -13.92 -7.04 59.89
C GLY A 77 -12.93 -6.18 59.07
N ALA A 78 -11.77 -5.86 59.63
CA ALA A 78 -10.68 -5.18 58.91
C ALA A 78 -10.06 -6.04 57.80
N GLU A 79 -10.06 -7.36 57.96
CA GLU A 79 -9.51 -8.31 56.97
C GLU A 79 -10.44 -8.44 55.77
N LEU A 80 -11.77 -8.43 55.98
CA LEU A 80 -12.75 -8.34 54.89
C LEU A 80 -12.62 -7.02 54.12
N LEU A 81 -12.34 -5.91 54.81
CA LEU A 81 -12.13 -4.61 54.16
C LEU A 81 -10.86 -4.57 53.31
N LEU A 82 -9.75 -5.19 53.77
CA LEU A 82 -8.52 -5.27 52.98
C LEU A 82 -8.67 -6.19 51.77
N LEU A 83 -9.36 -7.33 51.93
CA LEU A 83 -9.65 -8.24 50.81
C LEU A 83 -10.61 -7.60 49.80
N ALA A 84 -11.63 -6.88 50.28
CA ALA A 84 -12.53 -6.10 49.43
C ALA A 84 -11.80 -4.96 48.71
N ALA A 85 -10.86 -4.26 49.38
CA ALA A 85 -10.05 -3.23 48.75
C ALA A 85 -9.10 -3.79 47.69
N LEU A 86 -8.46 -4.92 47.95
CA LEU A 86 -7.60 -5.61 46.96
C LEU A 86 -8.40 -6.12 45.76
N LEU A 87 -9.59 -6.69 45.98
CA LEU A 87 -10.51 -7.09 44.91
C LEU A 87 -11.05 -5.88 44.13
N ALA A 88 -11.30 -4.75 44.80
CA ALA A 88 -11.73 -3.51 44.16
C ALA A 88 -10.61 -2.90 43.29
N VAL A 89 -9.35 -2.94 43.75
CA VAL A 89 -8.18 -2.51 42.97
C VAL A 89 -7.94 -3.46 41.79
N ALA A 90 -8.10 -4.77 41.98
CA ALA A 90 -8.00 -5.75 40.89
C ALA A 90 -9.13 -5.56 39.86
N GLY A 91 -10.37 -5.35 40.32
CA GLY A 91 -11.52 -5.03 39.48
C GLY A 91 -11.30 -3.72 38.71
N ALA A 92 -10.84 -2.67 39.37
CA ALA A 92 -10.50 -1.40 38.72
C ALA A 92 -9.35 -1.54 37.72
N GLY A 93 -8.34 -2.37 37.99
CA GLY A 93 -7.24 -2.67 37.06
C GLY A 93 -7.72 -3.45 35.83
N VAL A 94 -8.61 -4.42 36.00
CA VAL A 94 -9.24 -5.16 34.89
C VAL A 94 -10.15 -4.23 34.08
N SER A 95 -10.93 -3.36 34.71
CA SER A 95 -11.75 -2.34 34.05
C SER A 95 -10.93 -1.26 33.35
N TYR A 96 -9.77 -0.90 33.89
CA TYR A 96 -8.83 0.05 33.27
C TYR A 96 -8.17 -0.55 32.04
N VAL A 97 -7.72 -1.81 32.09
CA VAL A 97 -7.11 -2.51 30.94
C VAL A 97 -8.14 -2.92 29.88
N ALA A 98 -9.39 -3.22 30.28
CA ALA A 98 -10.49 -3.47 29.36
C ALA A 98 -11.12 -2.19 28.78
N GLY A 99 -10.95 -1.04 29.46
CA GLY A 99 -11.45 0.28 29.04
C GLY A 99 -10.41 1.15 28.31
N SER A 100 -9.12 0.79 28.33
CA SER A 100 -8.02 1.53 27.70
C SER A 100 -7.86 1.29 26.19
N ASP A 101 -8.87 0.77 25.50
CA ASP A 101 -9.01 0.92 24.04
C ASP A 101 -9.63 2.28 23.65
N THR A 102 -9.81 3.18 24.62
CA THR A 102 -10.05 4.61 24.37
C THR A 102 -8.77 5.39 24.63
N ALA A 103 -8.06 5.75 23.56
CA ALA A 103 -6.86 6.57 23.61
C ALA A 103 -7.15 7.94 24.24
N PRO A 104 -6.46 8.34 25.32
CA PRO A 104 -6.40 9.73 25.74
C PRO A 104 -5.18 10.40 25.13
N GLY A 105 -5.42 11.60 24.59
CA GLY A 105 -4.41 12.48 24.02
C GLY A 105 -3.22 12.72 24.94
N VAL A 106 -2.03 12.59 24.35
CA VAL A 106 -0.79 13.07 24.92
C VAL A 106 -0.79 14.59 24.74
N SER A 107 -1.13 15.29 25.82
CA SER A 107 -0.71 16.68 26.02
C SER A 107 0.25 16.70 27.20
N ALA A 108 1.34 17.45 27.03
CA ALA A 108 2.44 17.70 27.97
C ALA A 108 3.58 16.65 28.02
N LEU A 109 4.39 16.62 26.96
CA LEU A 109 5.84 16.79 27.12
C LEU A 109 6.22 18.11 26.44
N ALA A 110 6.32 19.16 27.24
CA ALA A 110 7.03 20.37 26.88
C ALA A 110 8.49 20.23 27.35
N ALA A 111 9.38 20.75 26.50
CA ALA A 111 10.81 21.02 26.68
C ALA A 111 11.80 19.96 26.16
N VAL A 112 11.84 19.82 24.83
CA VAL A 112 13.10 19.69 24.08
C VAL A 112 12.96 20.60 22.86
N ASP A 113 13.79 21.64 22.79
CA ASP A 113 13.87 22.54 21.63
C ASP A 113 14.44 21.76 20.43
N GLY A 114 13.57 21.43 19.49
CA GLY A 114 13.89 20.84 18.20
C GLY A 114 12.63 20.87 17.35
N GLU A 115 12.65 21.65 16.28
CA GLU A 115 11.55 21.72 15.30
C GLU A 115 11.18 20.31 14.83
N PRO A 116 9.92 19.86 15.03
CA PRO A 116 9.50 18.56 14.54
C PRO A 116 9.28 18.66 13.04
N GLU A 117 10.20 18.09 12.29
CA GLU A 117 10.04 17.76 10.88
C GLU A 117 8.73 16.98 10.70
N ARG A 118 7.74 17.63 10.09
CA ARG A 118 6.47 17.00 9.73
C ARG A 118 6.77 15.94 8.67
N ILE A 119 6.90 14.68 9.08
CA ILE A 119 6.83 13.57 8.13
C ILE A 119 5.38 13.49 7.64
N THR A 120 5.13 14.16 6.53
CA THR A 120 3.92 14.02 5.72
C THR A 120 3.94 12.61 5.11
N PHE A 121 3.21 11.67 5.70
CA PHE A 121 3.09 10.31 5.15
C PHE A 121 2.17 10.32 3.92
N ALA A 122 2.74 10.41 2.72
CA ALA A 122 2.02 10.29 1.46
C ALA A 122 1.67 8.82 1.19
N ALA A 123 0.40 8.53 0.85
CA ALA A 123 -0.02 7.21 0.38
C ALA A 123 0.73 6.88 -0.94
N GLU A 124 1.44 5.76 -0.98
CA GLU A 124 2.23 5.36 -2.13
C GLU A 124 1.31 4.87 -3.26
N GLN A 125 1.33 5.53 -4.41
CA GLN A 125 0.65 5.04 -5.61
C GLN A 125 1.29 3.70 -6.05
N GLY A 126 0.46 2.72 -6.45
CA GLY A 126 0.94 1.36 -6.75
C GLY A 126 0.99 0.41 -5.54
N SER A 127 0.23 0.69 -4.48
CA SER A 127 0.10 -0.18 -3.31
C SER A 127 -1.34 -0.61 -3.05
N VAL A 128 -1.55 -1.87 -2.66
CA VAL A 128 -2.89 -2.46 -2.44
C VAL A 128 -2.94 -3.27 -1.15
N ALA A 129 -4.05 -3.20 -0.42
CA ALA A 129 -4.37 -4.15 0.64
C ALA A 129 -5.52 -5.05 0.21
N VAL A 130 -5.49 -6.33 0.58
CA VAL A 130 -6.61 -7.25 0.42
C VAL A 130 -7.20 -7.54 1.78
N LEU A 131 -8.44 -7.09 2.02
CA LEU A 131 -9.14 -7.36 3.26
C LEU A 131 -9.80 -8.74 3.25
N PRO A 132 -9.94 -9.37 4.44
CA PRO A 132 -10.61 -10.65 4.55
C PRO A 132 -12.02 -10.62 3.98
N PHE A 133 -12.30 -11.52 3.04
CA PHE A 133 -13.61 -11.61 2.42
C PHE A 133 -14.68 -11.95 3.48
N VAL A 134 -15.81 -11.26 3.42
CA VAL A 134 -16.91 -11.43 4.35
C VAL A 134 -17.74 -12.65 3.97
N ASN A 135 -17.89 -13.61 4.89
CA ASN A 135 -18.82 -14.73 4.70
C ASN A 135 -20.26 -14.28 4.97
N LEU A 136 -21.09 -14.25 3.93
CA LEU A 136 -22.52 -13.92 3.98
C LEU A 136 -23.43 -15.16 3.97
N SER A 137 -22.85 -16.36 4.03
CA SER A 137 -23.59 -17.64 3.99
C SER A 137 -24.19 -18.04 5.34
N GLY A 138 -23.88 -17.30 6.42
CA GLY A 138 -24.42 -17.53 7.77
C GLY A 138 -23.82 -18.71 8.53
N ASP A 139 -23.03 -19.56 7.87
CA ASP A 139 -22.36 -20.72 8.46
C ASP A 139 -20.87 -20.43 8.77
N PRO A 140 -20.47 -20.36 10.05
CA PRO A 140 -19.07 -20.13 10.45
C PRO A 140 -18.11 -21.21 9.95
N ALA A 141 -18.60 -22.42 9.68
CA ALA A 141 -17.78 -23.50 9.14
C ALA A 141 -17.28 -23.22 7.73
N GLN A 142 -17.76 -22.17 7.05
CA GLN A 142 -17.35 -21.80 5.69
C GLN A 142 -16.37 -20.62 5.65
N GLU A 143 -15.99 -20.09 6.81
CA GLU A 143 -15.11 -18.93 6.90
C GLU A 143 -13.66 -19.23 6.50
N TYR A 144 -13.25 -20.50 6.59
CA TYR A 144 -11.95 -20.94 6.07
C TYR A 144 -11.83 -20.72 4.56
N PHE A 145 -12.94 -20.78 3.82
CA PHE A 145 -12.94 -20.58 2.38
C PHE A 145 -12.76 -19.11 2.02
N SER A 146 -13.47 -18.20 2.69
CA SER A 146 -13.30 -16.76 2.49
C SER A 146 -11.90 -16.29 2.90
N ASP A 147 -11.36 -16.86 3.98
CA ASP A 147 -9.97 -16.59 4.39
C ASP A 147 -8.98 -17.16 3.38
N GLY A 148 -9.16 -18.42 2.95
CA GLY A 148 -8.31 -19.06 1.95
C GLY A 148 -8.28 -18.30 0.62
N LEU A 149 -9.45 -17.83 0.15
CA LEU A 149 -9.54 -16.98 -1.05
C LEU A 149 -8.79 -15.66 -0.87
N THR A 150 -8.84 -15.06 0.32
CA THR A 150 -8.10 -13.83 0.64
C THR A 150 -6.58 -14.09 0.59
N GLU A 151 -6.12 -15.20 1.16
CA GLU A 151 -4.70 -15.60 1.12
C GLU A 151 -4.19 -15.80 -0.29
N GLU A 152 -4.94 -16.56 -1.09
CA GLU A 152 -4.56 -16.89 -2.46
C GLU A 152 -4.48 -15.61 -3.31
N LEU A 153 -5.44 -14.70 -3.12
CA LEU A 153 -5.43 -13.41 -3.81
C LEU A 153 -4.25 -12.53 -3.40
N LEU A 154 -3.87 -12.53 -2.12
CA LEU A 154 -2.71 -11.79 -1.62
C LEU A 154 -1.42 -12.35 -2.23
N ASN A 155 -1.29 -13.68 -2.31
CA ASN A 155 -0.14 -14.36 -2.92
C ASN A 155 -0.01 -14.05 -4.42
N GLU A 156 -1.10 -14.17 -5.18
CA GLU A 156 -1.13 -13.89 -6.63
C GLU A 156 -0.79 -12.41 -6.92
N LEU A 157 -1.32 -11.47 -6.13
CA LEU A 157 -1.01 -10.05 -6.28
C LEU A 157 0.42 -9.70 -5.85
N ALA A 158 0.97 -10.37 -4.84
CA ALA A 158 2.34 -10.14 -4.37
C ALA A 158 3.41 -10.57 -5.39
N GLN A 159 3.06 -11.42 -6.36
CA GLN A 159 3.94 -11.79 -7.47
C GLN A 159 4.06 -10.70 -8.56
N ILE A 160 3.28 -9.63 -8.47
CA ILE A 160 3.35 -8.50 -9.42
C ILE A 160 4.48 -7.58 -8.96
N ALA A 161 5.59 -7.58 -9.68
CA ALA A 161 6.82 -6.85 -9.31
C ALA A 161 6.63 -5.33 -9.09
N GLU A 162 5.63 -4.73 -9.74
CA GLU A 162 5.33 -3.30 -9.71
C GLU A 162 4.27 -2.93 -8.65
N LEU A 163 3.70 -3.91 -7.93
CA LEU A 163 2.60 -3.72 -6.99
C LEU A 163 3.04 -4.03 -5.56
N ARG A 164 2.93 -3.05 -4.67
CA ARG A 164 3.23 -3.24 -3.25
C ARG A 164 2.00 -3.75 -2.51
N VAL A 165 2.03 -4.98 -2.03
CA VAL A 165 0.89 -5.59 -1.33
C VAL A 165 1.08 -5.49 0.19
N ALA A 166 0.06 -5.00 0.90
CA ALA A 166 0.07 -4.97 2.36
C ALA A 166 0.17 -6.40 2.94
N ALA A 167 0.99 -6.55 3.96
CA ALA A 167 1.22 -7.85 4.57
C ALA A 167 -0.08 -8.44 5.13
N ARG A 168 -0.26 -9.75 4.90
CA ARG A 168 -1.37 -10.57 5.41
C ARG A 168 -1.79 -10.22 6.84
N THR A 169 -0.85 -10.26 7.78
CA THR A 169 -1.11 -10.01 9.20
C THR A 169 -1.68 -8.62 9.47
N SER A 170 -1.31 -7.63 8.66
CA SER A 170 -1.80 -6.26 8.77
C SER A 170 -3.22 -6.14 8.21
N SER A 171 -3.51 -6.75 7.06
CA SER A 171 -4.86 -6.75 6.48
C SER A 171 -5.86 -7.55 7.33
N PHE A 172 -5.45 -8.70 7.86
CA PHE A 172 -6.29 -9.54 8.73
C PHE A 172 -6.56 -8.91 10.10
N ALA A 173 -5.78 -7.91 10.53
CA ALA A 173 -6.04 -7.18 11.78
C ALA A 173 -7.36 -6.37 11.72
N PHE A 174 -7.92 -6.16 10.54
CA PHE A 174 -9.19 -5.46 10.31
C PHE A 174 -10.39 -6.42 10.18
N LYS A 175 -10.18 -7.74 10.27
CA LYS A 175 -11.25 -8.73 10.18
C LYS A 175 -12.32 -8.47 11.24
N ARG A 176 -13.58 -8.40 10.82
CA ARG A 176 -14.77 -8.14 11.67
C ARG A 176 -14.73 -6.81 12.45
N LYS A 177 -13.88 -5.87 12.05
CA LYS A 177 -13.91 -4.49 12.56
C LYS A 177 -14.75 -3.64 11.62
N ASN A 178 -15.62 -2.81 12.19
CA ASN A 178 -16.42 -1.86 11.42
C ASN A 178 -15.66 -0.53 11.30
N VAL A 179 -14.61 -0.51 10.48
CA VAL A 179 -13.77 0.67 10.25
C VAL A 179 -13.95 1.11 8.79
N PRO A 180 -14.12 2.41 8.51
CA PRO A 180 -14.19 2.92 7.14
C PRO A 180 -12.93 2.56 6.34
N VAL A 181 -13.11 2.24 5.06
CA VAL A 181 -12.04 1.76 4.19
C VAL A 181 -10.91 2.77 4.02
N GLU A 182 -11.21 4.07 4.08
CA GLU A 182 -10.23 5.16 3.98
C GLU A 182 -9.28 5.15 5.19
N GLU A 183 -9.83 4.85 6.37
CA GLU A 183 -9.06 4.77 7.60
C GLU A 183 -8.20 3.50 7.62
N ILE A 184 -8.73 2.38 7.13
CA ILE A 184 -7.97 1.14 6.94
C ILE A 184 -6.81 1.38 5.97
N ALA A 185 -7.07 2.03 4.84
CA ALA A 185 -6.05 2.30 3.83
C ALA A 185 -4.94 3.22 4.36
N ARG A 186 -5.31 4.23 5.17
CA ARG A 186 -4.36 5.12 5.85
C ARG A 186 -3.46 4.38 6.84
N GLN A 187 -4.04 3.48 7.64
CA GLN A 187 -3.27 2.66 8.60
C GLN A 187 -2.35 1.66 7.90
N LEU A 188 -2.81 1.08 6.80
CA LEU A 188 -2.05 0.12 5.99
C LEU A 188 -1.08 0.78 4.99
N ARG A 189 -1.18 2.11 4.80
CA ARG A 189 -0.40 2.91 3.85
C ARG A 189 -0.53 2.42 2.40
N VAL A 190 -1.76 2.12 1.99
CA VAL A 190 -2.06 1.62 0.64
C VAL A 190 -2.86 2.62 -0.19
N GLY A 191 -2.66 2.61 -1.51
CA GLY A 191 -3.38 3.44 -2.49
C GLY A 191 -4.73 2.88 -2.92
N ALA A 192 -4.95 1.57 -2.73
CA ALA A 192 -6.24 0.92 -2.97
C ALA A 192 -6.48 -0.23 -1.99
N VAL A 193 -7.76 -0.59 -1.80
CA VAL A 193 -8.19 -1.69 -0.94
C VAL A 193 -9.10 -2.63 -1.71
N VAL A 194 -8.84 -3.92 -1.63
CA VAL A 194 -9.70 -4.97 -2.16
C VAL A 194 -10.57 -5.50 -1.04
N GLU A 195 -11.87 -5.46 -1.24
CA GLU A 195 -12.89 -6.03 -0.36
C GLU A 195 -13.72 -7.05 -1.12
N GLY A 196 -14.35 -7.96 -0.39
CA GLY A 196 -15.24 -8.89 -1.03
C GLY A 196 -16.11 -9.67 -0.06
N SER A 197 -17.05 -10.39 -0.62
CA SER A 197 -17.97 -11.22 0.12
C SER A 197 -18.18 -12.56 -0.57
N VAL A 198 -18.28 -13.62 0.21
CA VAL A 198 -18.60 -14.96 -0.26
C VAL A 198 -19.97 -15.35 0.26
N ARG A 199 -20.83 -15.84 -0.64
CA ARG A 199 -22.13 -16.41 -0.31
C ARG A 199 -22.29 -17.76 -0.98
N ARG A 200 -22.55 -18.79 -0.20
CA ARG A 200 -22.84 -20.14 -0.67
C ARG A 200 -24.32 -20.45 -0.54
N ASP A 201 -24.86 -21.11 -1.56
CA ASP A 201 -26.21 -21.65 -1.59
C ASP A 201 -26.16 -23.08 -2.17
N GLY A 202 -26.14 -24.07 -1.28
CA GLY A 202 -25.96 -25.49 -1.64
C GLY A 202 -24.61 -25.75 -2.33
N GLU A 203 -24.66 -26.13 -3.60
CA GLU A 203 -23.48 -26.37 -4.46
C GLU A 203 -23.07 -25.13 -5.28
N ARG A 204 -23.78 -24.00 -5.15
CA ARG A 204 -23.44 -22.75 -5.83
C ARG A 204 -22.73 -21.80 -4.89
N LEU A 205 -21.68 -21.19 -5.40
CA LEU A 205 -20.87 -20.20 -4.72
C LEU A 205 -20.92 -18.89 -5.51
N ARG A 206 -21.30 -17.81 -4.83
CA ARG A 206 -21.20 -16.44 -5.33
C ARG A 206 -20.12 -15.70 -4.56
N VAL A 207 -19.09 -15.25 -5.27
CA VAL A 207 -18.05 -14.38 -4.72
C VAL A 207 -18.21 -13.01 -5.34
N THR A 208 -18.28 -11.96 -4.53
CA THR A 208 -18.20 -10.57 -5.01
C THR A 208 -16.87 -9.99 -4.57
N ALA A 209 -16.11 -9.43 -5.49
CA ALA A 209 -14.85 -8.76 -5.21
C ALA A 209 -14.93 -7.32 -5.73
N GLN A 210 -14.35 -6.40 -4.97
CA GLN A 210 -14.41 -4.97 -5.25
C GLN A 210 -13.05 -4.35 -4.96
N LEU A 211 -12.70 -3.35 -5.76
CA LEU A 211 -11.51 -2.54 -5.59
C LEU A 211 -11.94 -1.12 -5.25
N ILE A 212 -11.41 -0.56 -4.17
CA ILE A 212 -11.78 0.75 -3.64
C ILE A 212 -10.55 1.65 -3.63
N ASN A 213 -10.73 2.91 -4.03
CA ASN A 213 -9.68 3.92 -3.98
C ASN A 213 -9.49 4.41 -2.53
N ALA A 214 -8.27 4.30 -2.01
CA ALA A 214 -7.95 4.71 -0.64
C ALA A 214 -8.14 6.20 -0.35
N SER A 215 -7.98 7.05 -1.36
CA SER A 215 -8.03 8.50 -1.21
C SER A 215 -9.44 9.09 -1.32
N THR A 216 -10.34 8.40 -2.03
CA THR A 216 -11.68 8.92 -2.31
C THR A 216 -12.81 8.07 -1.74
N GLY A 217 -12.53 6.84 -1.29
CA GLY A 217 -13.54 5.90 -0.77
C GLY A 217 -14.46 5.30 -1.85
N TYR A 218 -14.29 5.68 -3.13
CA TYR A 218 -15.12 5.18 -4.23
C TYR A 218 -14.64 3.84 -4.81
N HIS A 219 -15.59 3.04 -5.28
CA HIS A 219 -15.33 1.78 -5.97
C HIS A 219 -14.71 2.03 -7.36
N LEU A 220 -13.50 1.52 -7.57
CA LEU A 220 -12.80 1.50 -8.86
C LEU A 220 -13.25 0.34 -9.77
N TRP A 221 -13.72 -0.75 -9.14
CA TRP A 221 -14.22 -1.95 -9.80
C TRP A 221 -15.02 -2.81 -8.81
N SER A 222 -16.00 -3.54 -9.31
CA SER A 222 -16.75 -4.55 -8.58
C SER A 222 -17.21 -5.61 -9.57
N GLU A 223 -17.07 -6.88 -9.22
CA GLU A 223 -17.51 -8.00 -10.03
C GLU A 223 -17.99 -9.16 -9.16
N SER A 224 -18.93 -9.93 -9.69
CA SER A 224 -19.46 -11.12 -9.04
C SER A 224 -19.18 -12.35 -9.89
N TYR A 225 -18.65 -13.37 -9.23
CA TYR A 225 -18.29 -14.66 -9.80
C TYR A 225 -19.21 -15.73 -9.24
N ASP A 226 -19.94 -16.39 -10.13
CA ASP A 226 -20.74 -17.57 -9.80
C ASP A 226 -19.99 -18.83 -10.22
N ARG A 227 -19.84 -19.78 -9.30
CA ARG A 227 -19.16 -21.06 -9.52
C ARG A 227 -19.90 -22.21 -8.84
N GLU A 228 -19.77 -23.40 -9.43
CA GLU A 228 -20.26 -24.65 -8.85
C GLU A 228 -19.14 -25.28 -8.00
N LEU A 229 -19.48 -25.81 -6.82
CA LEU A 229 -18.55 -26.39 -5.85
C LEU A 229 -18.17 -27.83 -6.24
N THR A 230 -17.49 -28.01 -7.37
CA THR A 230 -16.94 -29.31 -7.80
C THR A 230 -15.60 -29.67 -7.15
N GLY A 231 -15.01 -28.72 -6.39
CA GLY A 231 -13.80 -28.94 -5.59
C GLY A 231 -13.33 -27.64 -4.96
N ILE A 232 -13.38 -27.55 -3.62
CA ILE A 232 -13.27 -26.26 -2.92
C ILE A 232 -11.92 -25.55 -3.14
N PHE A 233 -10.81 -26.28 -3.16
CA PHE A 233 -9.48 -25.71 -3.39
C PHE A 233 -9.25 -25.28 -4.85
N GLN A 234 -9.75 -26.07 -5.82
CA GLN A 234 -9.65 -25.71 -7.24
C GLN A 234 -10.46 -24.45 -7.54
N VAL A 235 -11.69 -24.38 -7.01
CA VAL A 235 -12.55 -23.20 -7.16
C VAL A 235 -11.91 -21.96 -6.51
N GLN A 236 -11.26 -22.12 -5.35
CA GLN A 236 -10.55 -21.03 -4.68
C GLN A 236 -9.38 -20.51 -5.53
N GLU A 237 -8.54 -21.39 -6.07
CA GLU A 237 -7.39 -21.04 -6.89
C GLU A 237 -7.80 -20.37 -8.21
N GLU A 238 -8.82 -20.93 -8.89
CA GLU A 238 -9.36 -20.36 -10.12
C GLU A 238 -9.95 -18.96 -9.89
N LEU A 239 -10.74 -18.80 -8.82
CA LEU A 239 -11.33 -17.51 -8.46
C LEU A 239 -10.26 -16.49 -8.09
N ALA A 240 -9.28 -16.88 -7.26
CA ALA A 240 -8.17 -16.00 -6.89
C ALA A 240 -7.39 -15.53 -8.11
N ARG A 241 -7.07 -16.42 -9.05
CA ARG A 241 -6.37 -16.09 -10.30
C ARG A 241 -7.20 -15.19 -11.22
N SER A 242 -8.50 -15.45 -11.32
CA SER A 242 -9.42 -14.63 -12.12
C SER A 242 -9.55 -13.22 -11.55
N ILE A 243 -9.75 -13.11 -10.23
CA ILE A 243 -9.83 -11.84 -9.52
C ILE A 243 -8.49 -11.11 -9.58
N ALA A 244 -7.36 -11.78 -9.32
CA ALA A 244 -6.02 -11.22 -9.42
C ALA A 244 -5.71 -10.71 -10.83
N GLY A 245 -6.11 -11.45 -11.87
CA GLY A 245 -5.95 -11.05 -13.27
C GLY A 245 -6.74 -9.78 -13.59
N ALA A 246 -8.01 -9.72 -13.20
CA ALA A 246 -8.85 -8.54 -13.36
C ALA A 246 -8.28 -7.33 -12.59
N LEU A 247 -7.84 -7.55 -11.35
CA LEU A 247 -7.22 -6.54 -10.52
C LEU A 247 -5.87 -6.08 -11.06
N ARG A 248 -5.05 -6.97 -11.62
CA ARG A 248 -3.75 -6.64 -12.21
C ARG A 248 -3.89 -5.65 -13.36
N VAL A 249 -4.85 -5.86 -14.26
CA VAL A 249 -5.14 -4.91 -15.36
C VAL A 249 -5.55 -3.54 -14.82
N ARG A 250 -6.33 -3.51 -13.74
CA ARG A 250 -6.87 -2.28 -13.14
C ARG A 250 -5.85 -1.54 -12.27
N LEU A 251 -5.03 -2.27 -11.52
CA LEU A 251 -4.01 -1.77 -10.60
C LEU A 251 -2.74 -1.35 -11.33
N ALA A 252 -2.36 -2.07 -12.40
CA ALA A 252 -1.32 -1.64 -13.33
C ALA A 252 -1.76 -0.43 -14.19
N GLY A 253 -3.07 -0.15 -14.23
CA GLY A 253 -3.68 0.95 -14.99
C GLY A 253 -4.38 2.02 -14.13
N ALA A 254 -4.11 2.09 -12.82
CA ALA A 254 -4.85 2.96 -11.90
C ALA A 254 -4.41 4.44 -11.96
N THR A 255 -4.80 5.15 -13.03
CA THR A 255 -5.13 6.58 -12.98
C THR A 255 -6.25 6.90 -13.98
N GLY A 256 -7.36 7.44 -13.48
CA GLY A 256 -8.41 8.09 -14.28
C GLY A 256 -9.72 7.30 -14.41
N GLU A 257 -10.78 7.88 -13.87
CA GLU A 257 -12.19 7.60 -14.19
C GLU A 257 -12.53 8.09 -15.62
N GLY A 258 -11.68 7.74 -16.58
CA GLY A 258 -11.96 7.96 -17.98
C GLY A 258 -13.02 6.99 -18.43
N ARG A 259 -13.94 7.47 -19.27
CA ARG A 259 -15.00 6.68 -19.89
C ARG A 259 -14.39 5.41 -20.50
N ARG A 260 -14.50 4.30 -19.77
CA ARG A 260 -13.87 3.03 -20.13
C ARG A 260 -14.64 2.44 -21.30
N THR A 261 -13.93 1.95 -22.31
CA THR A 261 -14.57 1.27 -23.43
C THR A 261 -15.41 0.08 -22.91
N THR A 262 -16.59 -0.12 -23.50
CA THR A 262 -17.40 -1.33 -23.27
C THR A 262 -16.98 -2.47 -24.21
N SER A 263 -16.08 -2.20 -25.16
CA SER A 263 -15.55 -3.18 -26.10
C SER A 263 -14.29 -3.82 -25.53
N ILE A 264 -14.39 -5.11 -25.19
CA ILE A 264 -13.24 -5.91 -24.73
C ILE A 264 -12.14 -5.88 -25.80
N GLN A 265 -12.50 -5.99 -27.08
CA GLN A 265 -11.57 -5.94 -28.20
C GLN A 265 -10.82 -4.61 -28.27
N ALA A 266 -11.50 -3.48 -28.07
CA ALA A 266 -10.85 -2.16 -28.08
C ALA A 266 -9.88 -2.00 -26.89
N HIS A 267 -10.22 -2.56 -25.73
CA HIS A 267 -9.36 -2.54 -24.55
C HIS A 267 -8.10 -3.39 -24.75
N ASP A 268 -8.24 -4.62 -25.26
CA ASP A 268 -7.11 -5.50 -25.54
C ASP A 268 -6.14 -4.89 -26.57
N LEU A 269 -6.67 -4.30 -27.63
CA LEU A 269 -5.86 -3.60 -28.64
C LEU A 269 -5.12 -2.40 -28.05
N TYR A 270 -5.75 -1.66 -27.13
CA TYR A 270 -5.08 -0.58 -26.42
C TYR A 270 -3.94 -1.07 -25.52
N LEU A 271 -4.15 -2.15 -24.77
CA LEU A 271 -3.11 -2.76 -23.93
C LEU A 271 -1.93 -3.28 -24.77
N LEU A 272 -2.22 -3.87 -25.93
CA LEU A 272 -1.18 -4.26 -26.89
C LEU A 272 -0.43 -3.04 -27.43
N GLY A 273 -1.12 -1.93 -27.72
CA GLY A 273 -0.47 -0.68 -28.10
C GLY A 273 0.47 -0.14 -27.02
N LEU A 274 0.04 -0.17 -25.75
CA LEU A 274 0.90 0.20 -24.61
C LEU A 274 2.13 -0.70 -24.51
N HIS A 275 1.97 -2.01 -24.69
CA HIS A 275 3.08 -2.96 -24.69
C HIS A 275 4.16 -2.57 -25.71
N HIS A 276 3.75 -2.31 -26.95
CA HIS A 276 4.67 -1.85 -28.00
C HIS A 276 5.26 -0.47 -27.71
N TRP A 277 4.47 0.46 -27.15
CA TRP A 277 4.92 1.79 -26.74
C TRP A 277 6.08 1.74 -25.73
N HIS A 278 5.96 0.90 -24.70
CA HIS A 278 7.00 0.73 -23.67
C HIS A 278 8.28 0.10 -24.24
N ARG A 279 8.16 -0.69 -25.30
CA ARG A 279 9.28 -1.29 -26.04
C ARG A 279 9.86 -0.39 -27.14
N ARG A 280 9.28 0.81 -27.33
CA ARG A 280 9.64 1.77 -28.40
C ARG A 280 9.42 1.22 -29.82
N GLU A 281 8.49 0.29 -29.97
CA GLU A 281 8.03 -0.25 -31.26
C GLU A 281 6.90 0.65 -31.79
N VAL A 282 7.25 1.88 -32.20
CA VAL A 282 6.26 2.97 -32.41
C VAL A 282 5.28 2.73 -33.57
N GLN A 283 5.69 2.03 -34.63
CA GLN A 283 4.81 1.65 -35.74
C GLN A 283 3.70 0.71 -35.24
N GLU A 284 4.07 -0.25 -34.40
CA GLU A 284 3.16 -1.28 -33.93
C GLU A 284 2.25 -0.71 -32.86
N ALA A 285 2.79 0.14 -31.97
CA ALA A 285 2.02 0.90 -31.01
C ALA A 285 0.92 1.73 -31.71
N LEU A 286 1.29 2.49 -32.74
CA LEU A 286 0.35 3.32 -33.48
C LEU A 286 -0.75 2.48 -34.14
N SER A 287 -0.35 1.41 -34.84
CA SER A 287 -1.28 0.49 -35.50
C SER A 287 -2.29 -0.13 -34.53
N ARG A 288 -1.83 -0.57 -33.34
CA ARG A 288 -2.73 -1.14 -32.32
C ARG A 288 -3.67 -0.11 -31.71
N HIS A 289 -3.18 1.11 -31.45
CA HIS A 289 -4.03 2.19 -30.96
C HIS A 289 -5.06 2.64 -32.01
N GLU A 290 -4.71 2.68 -33.30
CA GLU A 290 -5.63 2.96 -34.41
C GLU A 290 -6.71 1.88 -34.56
N GLN A 291 -6.35 0.61 -34.42
CA GLN A 291 -7.31 -0.50 -34.38
C GLN A 291 -8.25 -0.38 -33.16
N ALA A 292 -7.74 0.04 -32.00
CA ALA A 292 -8.55 0.25 -30.81
C ALA A 292 -9.62 1.34 -30.99
N VAL A 293 -9.27 2.48 -31.60
CA VAL A 293 -10.26 3.54 -31.90
C VAL A 293 -11.21 3.18 -33.03
N THR A 294 -10.79 2.30 -33.95
CA THR A 294 -11.70 1.74 -34.98
C THR A 294 -12.74 0.83 -34.34
N ALA A 295 -12.35 0.04 -33.33
CA ALA A 295 -13.25 -0.82 -32.58
C ALA A 295 -14.16 -0.05 -31.61
N ASP A 296 -13.67 1.04 -31.01
CA ASP A 296 -14.47 1.97 -30.21
C ASP A 296 -13.97 3.41 -30.35
N SER A 297 -14.67 4.19 -31.17
CA SER A 297 -14.32 5.59 -31.43
C SER A 297 -14.50 6.52 -30.22
N ALA A 298 -15.22 6.09 -29.18
CA ALA A 298 -15.41 6.83 -27.94
C ALA A 298 -14.33 6.51 -26.88
N TYR A 299 -13.36 5.65 -27.19
CA TYR A 299 -12.33 5.23 -26.24
C TYR A 299 -11.20 6.27 -26.12
N GLY A 300 -11.35 7.21 -25.18
CA GLY A 300 -10.43 8.33 -24.99
C GLY A 300 -8.97 7.92 -24.73
N GLN A 301 -8.73 6.82 -24.00
CA GLN A 301 -7.37 6.34 -23.72
C GLN A 301 -6.64 5.90 -24.99
N ALA A 302 -7.32 5.28 -25.95
CA ALA A 302 -6.73 4.89 -27.23
C ALA A 302 -6.37 6.12 -28.07
N TRP A 303 -7.24 7.14 -28.10
CA TRP A 303 -6.91 8.43 -28.73
C TRP A 303 -5.68 9.10 -28.11
N ALA A 304 -5.54 9.04 -26.78
CA ALA A 304 -4.36 9.54 -26.10
C ALA A 304 -3.09 8.74 -26.43
N GLY A 305 -3.21 7.40 -26.59
CA GLY A 305 -2.13 6.54 -27.05
C GLY A 305 -1.66 6.87 -28.47
N ILE A 306 -2.59 7.16 -29.40
CA ILE A 306 -2.27 7.65 -30.75
C ILE A 306 -1.50 8.97 -30.65
N ALA A 307 -1.97 9.91 -29.82
CA ALA A 307 -1.32 11.21 -29.66
C ALA A 307 0.12 11.09 -29.16
N LEU A 308 0.35 10.31 -28.09
CA LEU A 308 1.69 10.03 -27.55
C LEU A 308 2.61 9.36 -28.59
N THR A 309 2.07 8.44 -29.37
CA THR A 309 2.87 7.73 -30.37
C THR A 309 3.24 8.64 -31.54
N GLN A 310 2.30 9.47 -32.00
CA GLN A 310 2.52 10.41 -33.10
C GLN A 310 3.57 11.48 -32.76
N VAL A 311 3.62 12.01 -31.53
CA VAL A 311 4.62 13.04 -31.17
C VAL A 311 6.06 12.55 -31.22
N VAL A 312 6.30 11.26 -30.94
CA VAL A 312 7.65 10.67 -31.03
C VAL A 312 7.91 9.97 -32.36
N PHE A 313 6.89 9.80 -33.20
CA PHE A 313 6.99 9.07 -34.46
C PHE A 313 8.09 9.61 -35.40
N PRO A 314 8.26 10.93 -35.58
CA PRO A 314 9.34 11.48 -36.41
C PRO A 314 10.75 11.20 -35.89
N ILE A 315 10.89 10.94 -34.59
CA ILE A 315 12.20 10.66 -33.96
C ILE A 315 12.62 9.21 -34.23
N HIS A 316 11.65 8.32 -34.40
CA HIS A 316 11.85 6.88 -34.54
C HIS A 316 11.65 6.36 -35.97
N THR A 317 11.17 7.21 -36.87
CA THR A 317 10.87 6.87 -38.27
C THR A 317 11.36 7.97 -39.21
N ALA A 318 11.28 7.76 -40.52
CA ALA A 318 11.61 8.79 -41.52
C ALA A 318 10.44 9.77 -41.79
N THR A 319 9.42 9.81 -40.92
CA THR A 319 8.21 10.64 -41.11
C THR A 319 8.51 12.09 -40.77
N SER A 320 7.99 13.02 -41.58
CA SER A 320 8.15 14.46 -41.32
C SER A 320 7.32 14.89 -40.10
N PRO A 321 7.86 15.74 -39.20
CA PRO A 321 7.08 16.38 -38.14
C PRO A 321 5.84 17.12 -38.65
N HIS A 322 5.90 17.71 -39.85
CA HIS A 322 4.73 18.39 -40.47
C HIS A 322 3.57 17.44 -40.77
N GLU A 323 3.83 16.13 -40.91
CA GLU A 323 2.79 15.13 -41.10
C GLU A 323 2.26 14.59 -39.76
N ALA A 324 3.17 14.28 -38.84
CA ALA A 324 2.83 13.59 -37.58
C ALA A 324 2.24 14.54 -36.51
N MET A 325 2.80 15.75 -36.35
CA MET A 325 2.42 16.67 -35.28
C MET A 325 0.97 17.16 -35.36
N PRO A 326 0.42 17.49 -36.55
CA PRO A 326 -1.01 17.80 -36.67
C PRO A 326 -1.92 16.62 -36.31
N LYS A 327 -1.54 15.38 -36.68
CA LYS A 327 -2.27 14.16 -36.32
C LYS A 327 -2.23 13.94 -34.80
N ALA A 328 -1.07 14.16 -34.17
CA ALA A 328 -0.93 14.09 -32.72
C ALA A 328 -1.85 15.08 -32.00
N LYS A 329 -1.87 16.34 -32.46
CA LYS A 329 -2.73 17.40 -31.90
C LYS A 329 -4.20 17.03 -32.00
N ALA A 330 -4.65 16.59 -33.19
CA ALA A 330 -6.03 16.19 -33.41
C ALA A 330 -6.44 15.02 -32.50
N ALA A 331 -5.59 14.00 -32.37
CA ALA A 331 -5.84 12.87 -31.49
C ALA A 331 -5.89 13.27 -30.01
N ALA A 332 -4.98 14.14 -29.56
CA ALA A 332 -4.97 14.63 -28.18
C ALA A 332 -6.21 15.45 -27.84
N LEU A 333 -6.63 16.37 -28.73
CA LEU A 333 -7.85 17.14 -28.56
C LEU A 333 -9.09 16.24 -28.56
N ARG A 334 -9.12 15.20 -29.40
CA ARG A 334 -10.20 14.21 -29.40
C ARG A 334 -10.24 13.42 -28.08
N ALA A 335 -9.08 13.00 -27.57
CA ALA A 335 -8.98 12.33 -26.28
C ALA A 335 -9.53 13.22 -25.15
N LEU A 336 -9.14 14.49 -25.11
CA LEU A 336 -9.62 15.45 -24.09
C LEU A 336 -11.09 15.79 -24.21
N ALA A 337 -11.66 15.77 -25.42
CA ALA A 337 -13.10 15.94 -25.62
C ALA A 337 -13.91 14.73 -25.11
N LEU A 338 -13.31 13.54 -25.10
CA LEU A 338 -13.93 12.32 -24.55
C LEU A 338 -13.72 12.20 -23.04
N ASP A 339 -12.54 12.59 -22.58
CA ASP A 339 -12.15 12.61 -21.17
C ASP A 339 -11.06 13.66 -20.93
N SER A 340 -11.45 14.75 -20.27
CA SER A 340 -10.58 15.88 -19.94
C SER A 340 -9.55 15.58 -18.86
N THR A 341 -9.57 14.39 -18.24
CA THR A 341 -8.67 13.98 -17.16
C THR A 341 -7.45 13.20 -17.66
N LEU A 342 -7.35 12.94 -18.97
CA LEU A 342 -6.26 12.16 -19.56
C LEU A 342 -4.93 12.92 -19.59
N ALA A 343 -4.12 12.76 -18.54
CA ALA A 343 -2.75 13.30 -18.47
C ALA A 343 -1.88 13.00 -19.70
N PRO A 344 -1.90 11.79 -20.31
CA PRO A 344 -1.22 11.50 -21.58
C PRO A 344 -1.53 12.47 -22.72
N ALA A 345 -2.78 12.93 -22.84
CA ALA A 345 -3.17 13.83 -23.92
C ALA A 345 -2.61 15.25 -23.71
N TYR A 346 -2.57 15.73 -22.47
CA TYR A 346 -1.88 17.00 -22.14
C TYR A 346 -0.38 16.93 -22.39
N ALA A 347 0.27 15.80 -22.09
CA ALA A 347 1.70 15.61 -22.36
C ALA A 347 1.99 15.63 -23.88
N ALA A 348 1.12 15.03 -24.70
CA ALA A 348 1.23 15.10 -26.15
C ALA A 348 1.01 16.53 -26.69
N LEU A 349 0.00 17.27 -26.19
CA LEU A 349 -0.20 18.68 -26.56
C LEU A 349 1.00 19.55 -26.19
N ALA A 350 1.63 19.27 -25.05
CA ALA A 350 2.81 20.01 -24.63
C ALA A 350 3.98 19.83 -25.61
N LEU A 351 4.22 18.60 -26.08
CA LEU A 351 5.24 18.34 -27.11
C LEU A 351 4.88 18.96 -28.47
N VAL A 352 3.61 18.93 -28.88
CA VAL A 352 3.20 19.63 -30.11
C VAL A 352 3.47 21.15 -29.99
N ALA A 353 3.09 21.75 -28.87
CA ALA A 353 3.31 23.17 -28.62
C ALA A 353 4.81 23.51 -28.59
N GLN A 354 5.64 22.64 -28.03
CA GLN A 354 7.08 22.78 -27.93
C GLN A 354 7.80 22.60 -29.27
N ASP A 355 7.60 21.47 -29.93
CA ASP A 355 8.45 20.99 -31.02
C ASP A 355 7.93 21.39 -32.41
N TYR A 356 6.67 21.81 -32.51
CA TYR A 356 6.02 22.15 -33.78
C TYR A 356 5.47 23.57 -33.84
N GLU A 357 4.74 24.00 -32.81
CA GLU A 357 4.10 25.33 -32.80
C GLU A 357 4.99 26.43 -32.22
N TRP A 358 6.05 26.03 -31.50
CA TRP A 358 6.95 26.92 -30.76
C TRP A 358 6.22 27.84 -29.75
N ASP A 359 5.07 27.41 -29.24
CA ASP A 359 4.30 28.07 -28.19
C ASP A 359 4.75 27.54 -26.81
N TRP A 360 5.88 28.07 -26.34
CA TRP A 360 6.46 27.66 -25.05
C TRP A 360 5.52 27.90 -23.86
N PRO A 361 4.75 29.01 -23.77
CA PRO A 361 3.74 29.18 -22.72
C PRO A 361 2.64 28.11 -22.75
N ALA A 362 2.16 27.70 -23.92
CA ALA A 362 1.20 26.61 -24.03
C ALA A 362 1.80 25.25 -23.65
N ALA A 363 3.07 25.02 -24.00
CA ALA A 363 3.79 23.81 -23.60
C ALA A 363 3.92 23.72 -22.06
N ASP A 364 4.37 24.77 -21.38
CA ASP A 364 4.50 24.80 -19.92
C ASP A 364 3.16 24.54 -19.22
N ARG A 365 2.07 25.20 -19.67
CA ARG A 365 0.72 24.97 -19.14
C ARG A 365 0.26 23.53 -19.32
N SER A 366 0.51 22.95 -20.50
CA SER A 366 0.08 21.59 -20.82
C SER A 366 0.85 20.55 -20.02
N PHE A 367 2.17 20.71 -19.85
CA PHE A 367 2.97 19.84 -18.99
C PHE A 367 2.54 19.91 -17.52
N ARG A 368 2.32 21.12 -16.98
CA ARG A 368 1.79 21.29 -15.62
C ARG A 368 0.41 20.65 -15.47
N GLY A 369 -0.46 20.79 -16.48
CA GLY A 369 -1.77 20.13 -16.51
C GLY A 369 -1.65 18.60 -16.46
N ALA A 370 -0.75 18.02 -17.25
CA ALA A 370 -0.50 16.59 -17.25
C ALA A 370 -0.05 16.08 -15.87
N ILE A 371 0.89 16.78 -15.22
CA ILE A 371 1.41 16.41 -13.90
C ILE A 371 0.37 16.63 -12.80
N ALA A 372 -0.43 17.70 -12.88
CA ALA A 372 -1.50 17.96 -11.93
C ALA A 372 -2.59 16.87 -11.97
N LEU A 373 -2.92 16.37 -13.17
CA LEU A 373 -3.88 15.29 -13.36
C LEU A 373 -3.33 13.92 -12.97
N ASN A 374 -2.04 13.66 -13.23
CA ASN A 374 -1.36 12.45 -12.81
C ASN A 374 0.06 12.74 -12.29
N PRO A 375 0.21 12.95 -10.97
CA PRO A 375 1.51 13.22 -10.34
C PRO A 375 2.50 12.06 -10.39
N SER A 376 2.08 10.86 -10.78
CA SER A 376 2.97 9.70 -10.94
C SER A 376 3.24 9.35 -12.40
N TYR A 377 2.82 10.19 -13.34
CA TYR A 377 3.09 9.95 -14.74
C TYR A 377 4.56 10.27 -15.07
N ALA A 378 5.42 9.25 -15.03
CA ALA A 378 6.87 9.39 -15.24
C ALA A 378 7.22 10.04 -16.58
N THR A 379 6.49 9.73 -17.66
CA THR A 379 6.73 10.32 -18.99
C THR A 379 6.46 11.82 -19.02
N ALA A 380 5.44 12.33 -18.32
CA ALA A 380 5.20 13.77 -18.24
C ALA A 380 6.31 14.50 -17.47
N HIS A 381 6.81 13.92 -16.38
CA HIS A 381 7.96 14.46 -15.64
C HIS A 381 9.22 14.45 -16.51
N GLN A 382 9.44 13.37 -17.25
CA GLN A 382 10.57 13.23 -18.18
C GLN A 382 10.54 14.33 -19.27
N TRP A 383 9.42 14.50 -19.95
CA TRP A 383 9.32 15.48 -21.03
C TRP A 383 9.33 16.91 -20.51
N TYR A 384 8.68 17.17 -19.37
CA TYR A 384 8.70 18.51 -18.79
C TYR A 384 10.09 18.90 -18.28
N SER A 385 10.87 17.98 -17.72
CA SER A 385 12.25 18.29 -17.35
C SER A 385 13.11 18.63 -18.57
N ALA A 386 12.94 17.92 -19.69
CA ALA A 386 13.64 18.21 -20.93
C ALA A 386 13.27 19.61 -21.46
N PHE A 387 11.98 19.96 -21.43
CA PHE A 387 11.49 21.31 -21.74
C PHE A 387 12.14 22.36 -20.84
N LEU A 388 12.14 22.18 -19.52
CA LEU A 388 12.73 23.16 -18.60
C LEU A 388 14.24 23.31 -18.79
N ALA A 389 14.94 22.23 -19.15
CA ALA A 389 16.36 22.29 -19.48
C ALA A 389 16.63 23.15 -20.74
N THR A 390 15.78 23.10 -21.77
CA THR A 390 15.92 23.99 -22.95
C THR A 390 15.63 25.45 -22.61
N GLN A 391 14.77 25.70 -21.63
CA GLN A 391 14.48 27.04 -21.09
C GLN A 391 15.51 27.55 -20.06
N ARG A 392 16.62 26.82 -19.86
CA ARG A 392 17.65 27.10 -18.84
C ARG A 392 17.15 27.14 -17.38
N ARG A 393 15.99 26.53 -17.11
CA ARG A 393 15.43 26.33 -15.76
C ARG A 393 15.95 25.02 -15.18
N HIS A 394 17.28 24.93 -15.04
CA HIS A 394 17.97 23.66 -14.82
C HIS A 394 17.69 23.00 -13.46
N ASP A 395 17.45 23.79 -12.40
CA ASP A 395 17.16 23.24 -11.07
C ASP A 395 15.78 22.56 -11.02
N GLU A 396 14.77 23.22 -11.61
CA GLU A 396 13.43 22.63 -11.76
C GLU A 396 13.45 21.41 -12.69
N ALA A 397 14.25 21.47 -13.76
CA ALA A 397 14.47 20.33 -14.64
C ALA A 397 15.07 19.14 -13.89
N LEU A 398 16.07 19.37 -13.02
CA LEU A 398 16.69 18.28 -12.28
C LEU A 398 15.69 17.61 -11.33
N ALA A 399 14.93 18.40 -10.56
CA ALA A 399 13.93 17.86 -9.64
C ALA A 399 12.89 16.98 -10.35
N LEU A 400 12.42 17.41 -11.53
CA LEU A 400 11.49 16.61 -12.34
C LEU A 400 12.14 15.36 -12.94
N ALA A 401 13.38 15.44 -13.38
CA ALA A 401 14.10 14.29 -13.93
C ALA A 401 14.38 13.23 -12.85
N GLU A 402 14.75 13.64 -11.65
CA GLU A 402 14.91 12.76 -10.49
C GLU A 402 13.58 12.14 -10.07
N ARG A 403 12.49 12.92 -10.11
CA ARG A 403 11.14 12.41 -9.87
C ARG A 403 10.75 11.37 -10.92
N ALA A 404 11.05 11.59 -12.20
CA ALA A 404 10.79 10.62 -13.26
C ALA A 404 11.52 9.29 -13.03
N VAL A 405 12.78 9.33 -12.59
CA VAL A 405 13.55 8.14 -12.21
C VAL A 405 12.98 7.44 -10.97
N ALA A 406 12.54 8.20 -9.96
CA ALA A 406 11.92 7.64 -8.77
C ALA A 406 10.57 6.96 -9.07
N LEU A 407 9.83 7.47 -10.05
CA LEU A 407 8.53 6.93 -10.47
C LEU A 407 8.67 5.67 -11.32
N ASP A 408 9.66 5.62 -12.23
CA ASP A 408 9.90 4.45 -13.08
C ASP A 408 11.42 4.22 -13.26
N PRO A 409 12.08 3.55 -12.29
CA PRO A 409 13.51 3.34 -12.32
C PRO A 409 13.96 2.33 -13.38
N LEU A 410 13.04 1.57 -13.98
CA LEU A 410 13.37 0.54 -14.97
C LEU A 410 13.29 1.04 -16.41
N LEU A 411 12.74 2.25 -16.63
CA LEU A 411 12.62 2.86 -17.94
C LEU A 411 13.94 3.52 -18.38
N PRO A 412 14.62 3.03 -19.44
CA PRO A 412 15.93 3.59 -19.85
C PRO A 412 15.87 5.08 -20.22
N THR A 413 14.74 5.55 -20.75
CA THR A 413 14.59 6.93 -21.21
C THR A 413 14.62 7.95 -20.08
N VAL A 414 14.21 7.61 -18.85
CA VAL A 414 14.27 8.55 -17.71
C VAL A 414 15.69 8.76 -17.21
N HIS A 415 16.51 7.70 -17.22
CA HIS A 415 17.93 7.79 -16.86
C HIS A 415 18.72 8.62 -17.88
N ARG A 416 18.46 8.40 -19.17
CA ARG A 416 19.03 9.20 -20.26
C ARG A 416 18.70 10.69 -20.10
N ASN A 417 17.46 10.97 -19.76
CA ASN A 417 16.96 12.32 -19.58
C ASN A 417 17.60 13.00 -18.35
N LEU A 418 17.69 12.31 -17.21
CA LEU A 418 18.40 12.81 -16.02
C LEU A 418 19.86 13.13 -16.33
N ALA A 419 20.55 12.25 -17.06
CA ALA A 419 21.92 12.52 -17.48
C ALA A 419 22.02 13.75 -18.40
N THR A 420 21.09 13.91 -19.34
CA THR A 420 21.03 15.08 -20.23
C THR A 420 20.85 16.38 -19.44
N VAL A 421 19.99 16.38 -18.42
CA VAL A 421 19.79 17.54 -17.53
C VAL A 421 21.06 17.84 -16.72
N ARG A 422 21.72 16.81 -16.17
CA ARG A 422 22.99 16.96 -15.44
C ARG A 422 24.12 17.50 -16.33
N ILE A 423 24.21 17.03 -17.58
CA ILE A 423 25.14 17.57 -18.58
C ILE A 423 24.89 19.06 -18.82
N ALA A 424 23.62 19.47 -18.96
CA ALA A 424 23.25 20.87 -19.16
C ALA A 424 23.63 21.77 -17.95
N ARG A 425 23.78 21.17 -16.75
CA ARG A 425 24.29 21.84 -15.54
C ARG A 425 25.82 21.79 -15.39
N GLY A 426 26.52 21.06 -16.25
CA GLY A 426 27.96 20.82 -16.14
C GLY A 426 28.34 19.70 -15.16
N GLU A 427 27.38 18.89 -14.71
CA GLU A 427 27.58 17.79 -13.75
C GLU A 427 27.94 16.47 -14.46
N TYR A 428 29.02 16.50 -15.24
CA TYR A 428 29.41 15.41 -16.13
C TYR A 428 29.70 14.10 -15.40
N GLU A 429 30.38 14.16 -14.25
CA GLU A 429 30.71 12.98 -13.44
C GLU A 429 29.45 12.28 -12.89
N SER A 430 28.51 13.05 -12.36
CA SER A 430 27.24 12.52 -11.85
C SER A 430 26.33 11.99 -12.96
N ALA A 431 26.40 12.58 -14.17
CA ALA A 431 25.72 12.06 -15.35
C ALA A 431 26.31 10.72 -15.79
N LEU A 432 27.64 10.62 -15.84
CA LEU A 432 28.37 9.41 -16.23
C LEU A 432 28.10 8.25 -15.26
N ALA A 433 28.19 8.50 -13.96
CA ALA A 433 27.92 7.49 -12.92
C ALA A 433 26.48 6.96 -13.02
N GLY A 434 25.50 7.84 -13.19
CA GLY A 434 24.09 7.45 -13.35
C GLY A 434 23.84 6.61 -14.61
N LEU A 435 24.40 7.01 -15.75
CA LEU A 435 24.26 6.26 -17.00
C LEU A 435 24.95 4.90 -16.96
N ARG A 436 26.11 4.76 -16.29
CA ARG A 436 26.76 3.46 -16.14
C ARG A 436 25.89 2.50 -15.35
N HIS A 437 25.39 2.95 -14.20
CA HIS A 437 24.51 2.14 -13.36
C HIS A 437 23.24 1.69 -14.10
N ALA A 438 22.62 2.60 -14.86
CA ALA A 438 21.46 2.26 -15.68
C ALA A 438 21.80 1.29 -16.84
N ALA A 439 22.96 1.45 -17.48
CA ALA A 439 23.40 0.58 -18.58
C ALA A 439 23.75 -0.83 -18.12
N GLU A 440 24.28 -0.98 -16.90
CA GLU A 440 24.53 -2.28 -16.25
C GLU A 440 23.22 -3.02 -15.97
N ALA A 441 22.17 -2.30 -15.55
CA ALA A 441 20.85 -2.87 -15.30
C ALA A 441 20.11 -3.23 -16.60
N ARG A 442 20.18 -2.38 -17.63
CA ARG A 442 19.56 -2.62 -18.93
C ARG A 442 20.34 -1.92 -20.06
N PRO A 443 21.14 -2.65 -20.85
CA PRO A 443 21.94 -2.04 -21.90
C PRO A 443 21.03 -1.52 -23.03
N GLU A 444 21.14 -0.24 -23.35
CA GLU A 444 20.43 0.38 -24.48
C GLU A 444 21.42 1.16 -25.36
N THR A 445 21.31 1.04 -26.67
CA THR A 445 22.27 1.61 -27.64
C THR A 445 22.44 3.11 -27.48
N SER A 446 21.35 3.84 -27.18
CA SER A 446 21.38 5.29 -27.00
C SER A 446 22.16 5.73 -25.75
N MET A 447 22.11 4.93 -24.69
CA MET A 447 22.83 5.16 -23.43
C MET A 447 24.33 4.90 -23.59
N LEU A 448 24.70 3.86 -24.34
CA LEU A 448 26.09 3.54 -24.66
C LEU A 448 26.77 4.64 -25.49
N TRP A 449 26.02 5.27 -26.42
CA TRP A 449 26.50 6.43 -27.17
C TRP A 449 26.74 7.64 -26.27
N GLN A 450 25.80 7.97 -25.38
CA GLN A 450 25.98 9.10 -24.44
C GLN A 450 27.15 8.90 -23.48
N LEU A 451 27.33 7.67 -22.97
CA LEU A 451 28.51 7.32 -22.16
C LEU A 451 29.81 7.60 -22.93
N ARG A 452 29.91 7.15 -24.19
CA ARG A 452 31.09 7.37 -25.02
C ARG A 452 31.37 8.86 -25.24
N THR A 453 30.34 9.66 -25.49
CA THR A 453 30.49 11.12 -25.65
C THR A 453 31.00 11.77 -24.36
N LEU A 454 30.44 11.41 -23.21
CA LEU A 454 30.86 11.96 -21.91
C LEU A 454 32.31 11.60 -21.56
N TYR A 455 32.71 10.34 -21.79
CA TYR A 455 34.11 9.93 -21.63
C TYR A 455 35.06 10.77 -22.48
N THR A 456 34.66 11.10 -23.72
CA THR A 456 35.50 11.89 -24.62
C THR A 456 35.66 13.32 -24.11
N VAL A 457 34.58 13.92 -23.58
CA VAL A 457 34.60 15.28 -22.99
C VAL A 457 35.39 15.33 -21.68
N LEU A 458 35.34 14.30 -20.85
CA LEU A 458 36.11 14.24 -19.59
C LEU A 458 37.61 13.98 -19.80
N LEU A 459 37.99 13.39 -20.94
CA LEU A 459 39.37 13.11 -21.31
C LEU A 459 40.03 14.25 -22.12
N SER A 460 39.24 15.24 -22.56
CA SER A 460 39.67 16.46 -23.28
C SER A 460 39.73 17.65 -22.35
#